data_AF-R9J174-F1
#
_entry.id   AF-R9J174-F1
#
_cell.length_a   1.000
_cell.length_b   1.000
_cell.length_c   1.000
_cell.angle_alpha   90.00
_cell.angle_beta   90.00
_cell.angle_gamma   90.00
#
_symmetry.space_group_name_H-M   'P 1'
#
loop_
_entity.id
_entity.type
_entity.pdbx_description
1 polymer ?
#
loop_
_entity_poly.entity_id
_entity_poly.type
_entity_poly.pdbx_seq_one_letter_code
_entity_poly.pdbx_strand_id
1 'polypeptide(L)'
;MTKPMTTEELFNKAFDILKEKGRIPDILEYGHAAGSPVSITTYEYELGSKLAYGGNEGIYLDIWIEYSANIKKQRIGIFKTLHESNDAMHTMAGLLADFIIEEHTYVNEHLDDFTWEGVDVYALDEKGKRCEWGYTCCDMEAALHRKDELLKKYPQVIVRDNATRKEKSFKQNGEGKKNGKCSV
;
A
#
# COMPACT_ATOMS: atom_id res chain seq x y z
N MET A 1 4.89 1.64 11.49
CA MET A 1 6.36 1.48 11.29
C MET A 1 7.14 2.78 11.53
N THR A 2 8.49 2.73 11.60
CA THR A 2 9.37 3.93 11.70
C THR A 2 10.04 4.32 10.38
N LYS A 3 9.99 3.46 9.37
CA LYS A 3 10.48 3.67 8.01
C LYS A 3 9.50 3.04 7.01
N PRO A 4 9.50 3.47 5.73
CA PRO A 4 8.72 2.81 4.70
C PRO A 4 9.11 1.35 4.54
N MET A 5 8.11 0.53 4.21
CA MET A 5 8.33 -0.84 3.74
C MET A 5 9.12 -0.80 2.43
N THR A 6 9.96 -1.80 2.22
CA THR A 6 10.71 -1.97 0.97
C THR A 6 10.03 -2.97 0.04
N THR A 7 10.37 -2.94 -1.24
CA THR A 7 9.92 -3.93 -2.23
C THR A 7 10.28 -5.37 -1.87
N GLU A 8 11.40 -5.59 -1.19
CA GLU A 8 11.81 -6.89 -0.69
C GLU A 8 10.94 -7.35 0.48
N GLU A 9 10.68 -6.46 1.45
CA GLU A 9 9.79 -6.75 2.58
C GLU A 9 8.36 -7.05 2.09
N LEU A 10 7.84 -6.31 1.10
CA LEU A 10 6.53 -6.57 0.49
C LEU A 10 6.47 -7.95 -0.18
N PHE A 11 7.45 -8.27 -1.03
CA PHE A 11 7.50 -9.57 -1.70
C PHE A 11 7.57 -10.71 -0.69
N ASN A 12 8.48 -10.63 0.29
CA ASN A 12 8.64 -11.66 1.31
C ASN A 12 7.37 -11.82 2.13
N LYS A 13 6.67 -10.72 2.47
CA LYS A 13 5.42 -10.77 3.21
C LYS A 13 4.31 -11.48 2.43
N ALA A 14 4.14 -11.17 1.15
CA ALA A 14 3.19 -11.86 0.28
C ALA A 14 3.56 -13.35 0.11
N PHE A 15 4.86 -13.64 -0.08
CA PHE A 15 5.37 -15.01 -0.17
C PHE A 15 5.09 -15.83 1.10
N ASP A 16 5.31 -15.25 2.27
CA ASP A 16 5.03 -15.89 3.56
C ASP A 16 3.53 -16.18 3.73
N ILE A 17 2.65 -15.23 3.36
CA ILE A 17 1.19 -15.43 3.38
C ILE A 17 0.78 -16.61 2.47
N LEU A 18 1.32 -16.65 1.24
CA LEU A 18 1.06 -17.75 0.31
C LEU A 18 1.54 -19.09 0.87
N LYS A 19 2.72 -19.10 1.49
CA LYS A 19 3.29 -20.30 2.12
C LYS A 19 2.44 -20.79 3.29
N GLU A 20 2.01 -19.89 4.18
CA GLU A 20 1.13 -20.21 5.30
C GLU A 20 -0.23 -20.76 4.83
N LYS A 21 -0.73 -20.29 3.68
CA LYS A 21 -1.97 -20.77 3.05
C LYS A 21 -1.79 -22.03 2.20
N GLY A 22 -0.58 -22.58 2.09
CA GLY A 22 -0.29 -23.76 1.27
C GLY A 22 -0.48 -23.52 -0.24
N ARG A 23 -0.28 -22.28 -0.71
CA ARG A 23 -0.46 -21.87 -2.10
C ARG A 23 0.84 -21.75 -2.89
N ILE A 24 1.96 -22.12 -2.29
CA ILE A 24 3.25 -22.21 -2.97
C ILE A 24 3.31 -23.54 -3.73
N PRO A 25 3.40 -23.55 -5.08
CA PRO A 25 3.44 -24.79 -5.84
C PRO A 25 4.75 -25.56 -5.64
N ASP A 26 4.66 -26.89 -5.56
CA ASP A 26 5.83 -27.77 -5.44
C ASP A 26 6.72 -27.80 -6.69
N ILE A 27 6.24 -27.26 -7.81
CA ILE A 27 6.98 -27.17 -9.09
C ILE A 27 8.03 -26.05 -9.12
N LEU A 28 8.06 -25.19 -8.10
CA LEU A 28 9.01 -24.09 -8.01
C LEU A 28 10.42 -24.63 -7.74
N GLU A 29 11.37 -24.16 -8.54
CA GLU A 29 12.78 -24.27 -8.22
C GLU A 29 13.16 -23.24 -7.15
N TYR A 30 12.70 -22.00 -7.34
CA TYR A 30 12.88 -20.93 -6.38
C TYR A 30 11.85 -19.81 -6.53
N GLY A 31 11.69 -19.05 -5.45
CA GLY A 31 11.04 -17.75 -5.44
C GLY A 31 11.80 -16.82 -4.49
N HIS A 32 12.20 -15.64 -4.96
CA HIS A 32 12.93 -14.68 -4.12
C HIS A 32 12.75 -13.23 -4.58
N ALA A 33 13.00 -12.30 -3.65
CA ALA A 33 12.97 -10.87 -3.92
C ALA A 33 14.09 -10.43 -4.89
N ALA A 34 13.91 -9.29 -5.56
CA ALA A 34 14.82 -8.80 -6.61
C ALA A 34 16.24 -8.39 -6.14
N GLY A 35 16.56 -8.49 -4.84
CA GLY A 35 17.89 -8.20 -4.27
C GLY A 35 18.33 -6.73 -4.33
N SER A 36 17.42 -5.83 -4.72
CA SER A 36 17.64 -4.38 -4.79
C SER A 36 16.45 -3.66 -4.12
N PRO A 37 16.38 -3.70 -2.78
CA PRO A 37 15.25 -3.16 -2.04
C PRO A 37 15.14 -1.65 -2.24
N VAL A 38 13.92 -1.20 -2.58
CA VAL A 38 13.57 0.22 -2.70
C VAL A 38 12.39 0.51 -1.79
N SER A 39 12.39 1.66 -1.12
CA SER A 39 11.28 2.10 -0.27
C SER A 39 10.00 2.32 -1.07
N ILE A 40 8.87 1.84 -0.53
CA ILE A 40 7.52 2.08 -1.03
C ILE A 40 6.89 3.14 -0.14
N THR A 41 6.75 4.34 -0.66
CA THR A 41 6.30 5.53 0.09
C THR A 41 4.83 5.87 -0.13
N THR A 42 4.19 5.21 -1.08
CA THR A 42 2.76 5.33 -1.40
C THR A 42 2.20 3.96 -1.80
N TYR A 43 0.93 3.71 -1.49
CA TYR A 43 0.17 2.56 -2.02
C TYR A 43 -0.36 2.83 -3.44
N GLU A 44 -0.19 4.05 -3.97
CA GLU A 44 -0.64 4.44 -5.32
C GLU A 44 0.36 3.95 -6.39
N TYR A 45 0.47 2.62 -6.50
CA TYR A 45 1.19 1.94 -7.56
C TYR A 45 0.30 0.89 -8.23
N GLU A 46 0.70 0.48 -9.43
CA GLU A 46 0.13 -0.66 -10.12
C GLU A 46 1.07 -1.87 -9.99
N LEU A 47 0.50 -3.04 -9.73
CA LEU A 47 1.26 -4.30 -9.72
C LEU A 47 1.34 -4.86 -11.15
N GLY A 48 2.54 -4.94 -11.69
CA GLY A 48 2.83 -5.51 -13.00
C GLY A 48 3.49 -6.88 -12.91
N SER A 49 3.30 -7.69 -13.96
CA SER A 49 3.90 -9.03 -14.03
C SER A 49 4.24 -9.47 -15.45
N LYS A 50 5.18 -10.42 -15.56
CA LYS A 50 5.52 -11.12 -16.80
C LYS A 50 5.64 -12.60 -16.50
N LEU A 51 4.71 -13.37 -17.05
CA LEU A 51 4.74 -14.83 -17.04
C LEU A 51 5.18 -15.32 -18.43
N ALA A 52 6.30 -16.03 -18.50
CA ALA A 52 6.87 -16.46 -19.77
C ALA A 52 7.71 -17.74 -19.64
N TYR A 53 7.83 -18.48 -20.74
CA TYR A 53 8.85 -19.52 -20.88
C TYR A 53 10.25 -18.89 -20.86
N GLY A 54 11.18 -19.56 -20.18
CA GLY A 54 12.60 -19.21 -20.17
C GLY A 54 13.25 -19.48 -21.52
N GLY A 55 14.39 -18.84 -21.77
CA GLY A 55 15.15 -19.05 -23.01
C GLY A 55 15.96 -20.34 -23.06
N ASN A 56 16.14 -21.03 -21.92
CA ASN A 56 16.91 -22.27 -21.81
C ASN A 56 16.17 -23.35 -21.01
N GLU A 57 15.56 -22.98 -19.88
CA GLU A 57 14.84 -23.92 -19.01
C GLU A 57 13.82 -23.20 -18.14
N GLY A 58 12.60 -23.75 -18.06
CA GLY A 58 11.59 -23.43 -17.06
C GLY A 58 10.66 -22.27 -17.42
N ILE A 59 9.81 -21.90 -16.47
CA ILE A 59 8.86 -20.81 -16.58
C ILE A 59 9.20 -19.77 -15.52
N TYR A 60 9.25 -18.51 -15.95
CA TYR A 60 9.61 -17.36 -15.13
C TYR A 60 8.36 -16.50 -14.90
N LEU A 61 8.14 -16.14 -13.64
CA LEU A 61 7.15 -15.15 -13.23
C LEU A 61 7.86 -13.98 -12.55
N ASP A 62 8.05 -12.92 -13.31
CA ASP A 62 8.56 -11.65 -12.81
C ASP A 62 7.43 -10.76 -12.30
N ILE A 63 7.64 -10.12 -11.15
CA ILE A 63 6.68 -9.20 -10.53
C ILE A 63 7.37 -7.87 -10.22
N TRP A 64 6.68 -6.77 -10.49
CA TRP A 64 7.18 -5.41 -10.23
C TRP A 64 6.04 -4.46 -9.88
N ILE A 65 6.37 -3.31 -9.33
CA ILE A 65 5.44 -2.20 -9.13
C ILE A 65 5.76 -1.06 -10.11
N GLU A 66 4.73 -0.35 -10.55
CA GLU A 66 4.84 0.83 -11.41
C GLU A 66 4.12 2.02 -10.76
N TYR A 67 4.80 3.16 -10.64
CA TYR A 67 4.18 4.39 -10.17
C TYR A 67 3.73 5.25 -11.35
N SER A 68 2.47 5.69 -11.32
CA SER A 68 1.85 6.48 -12.39
C SER A 68 2.64 7.75 -12.71
N ALA A 69 3.31 8.34 -11.71
CA ALA A 69 4.08 9.56 -11.86
C ALA A 69 5.38 9.40 -12.67
N ASN A 70 6.02 8.21 -12.61
CA ASN A 70 7.41 8.05 -13.07
C ASN A 70 7.64 6.88 -14.04
N ILE A 71 6.61 6.07 -14.37
CA ILE A 71 6.61 4.89 -15.29
C ILE A 71 7.85 3.98 -15.10
N LYS A 72 8.45 4.00 -13.91
CA LYS A 72 9.64 3.21 -13.60
C LYS A 72 9.17 1.90 -12.99
N LYS A 73 9.42 0.81 -13.70
CA LYS A 73 9.21 -0.55 -13.18
C LYS A 73 10.22 -0.83 -12.09
N GLN A 74 9.75 -1.02 -10.87
CA GLN A 74 10.58 -1.48 -9.76
C GLN A 74 10.28 -2.94 -9.49
N ARG A 75 11.19 -3.83 -9.92
CA ARG A 75 11.06 -5.27 -9.70
C ARG A 75 11.03 -5.57 -8.20
N ILE A 76 10.05 -6.37 -7.78
CA ILE A 76 9.89 -6.76 -6.37
C ILE A 76 10.38 -8.19 -6.13
N GLY A 77 10.16 -9.09 -7.08
CA GLY A 77 10.64 -10.47 -6.98
C GLY A 77 10.37 -11.30 -8.21
N ILE A 78 10.77 -12.57 -8.11
CA ILE A 78 10.64 -13.54 -9.19
C ILE A 78 10.36 -14.94 -8.62
N PHE A 79 9.60 -15.71 -9.38
CA PHE A 79 9.49 -17.16 -9.25
C PHE A 79 10.00 -17.87 -10.51
N LYS A 80 10.63 -19.03 -10.34
CA LYS A 80 11.10 -19.87 -11.45
C LYS A 80 10.81 -21.35 -11.18
N THR A 81 10.47 -22.09 -12.23
CA THR A 81 10.36 -23.55 -12.26
C THR A 81 11.52 -24.19 -13.03
N LEU A 82 11.69 -25.52 -12.92
CA LEU A 82 12.42 -26.33 -13.91
C LEU A 82 11.50 -26.91 -15.00
N HIS A 83 10.18 -26.77 -14.84
CA HIS A 83 9.17 -27.36 -15.71
C HIS A 83 8.71 -26.39 -16.81
N GLU A 84 8.47 -26.91 -18.02
CA GLU A 84 8.00 -26.14 -19.19
C GLU A 84 6.69 -26.64 -19.79
N SER A 85 5.99 -27.54 -19.08
CA SER A 85 4.70 -28.05 -19.58
C SER A 85 3.61 -26.98 -19.54
N ASN A 86 2.57 -27.17 -20.35
CA ASN A 86 1.38 -26.31 -20.29
C ASN A 86 0.74 -26.31 -18.89
N ASP A 87 0.75 -27.45 -18.20
CA ASP A 87 0.24 -27.56 -16.83
C ASP A 87 1.08 -26.73 -15.85
N ALA A 88 2.40 -26.70 -16.02
CA ALA A 88 3.29 -25.83 -15.24
C ALA A 88 2.99 -24.35 -15.51
N MET A 89 2.70 -23.97 -16.75
CA MET A 89 2.29 -22.61 -17.11
C MET A 89 0.98 -22.22 -16.42
N HIS A 90 -0.03 -23.09 -16.46
CA HIS A 90 -1.29 -22.85 -15.74
C HIS A 90 -1.09 -22.77 -14.22
N THR A 91 -0.22 -23.60 -13.66
CA THR A 91 0.13 -23.56 -12.23
C THR A 91 0.80 -22.23 -11.86
N MET A 92 1.74 -21.75 -12.67
CA MET A 92 2.41 -20.46 -12.46
C MET A 92 1.45 -19.27 -12.64
N ALA A 93 0.46 -19.39 -13.54
CA ALA A 93 -0.61 -18.40 -13.66
C ALA A 93 -1.51 -18.38 -12.42
N GLY A 94 -1.79 -19.55 -11.82
CA GLY A 94 -2.48 -19.66 -10.53
C GLY A 94 -1.70 -18.96 -9.41
N LEU A 95 -0.40 -19.23 -9.31
CA LEU A 95 0.49 -18.55 -8.36
C LEU A 95 0.48 -17.02 -8.52
N LEU A 96 0.49 -16.52 -9.77
CA LEU A 96 0.35 -15.08 -10.04
C LEU A 96 -0.98 -14.55 -9.50
N ALA A 97 -2.11 -15.22 -9.79
CA ALA A 97 -3.42 -14.79 -9.32
C ALA A 97 -3.47 -14.74 -7.78
N ASP A 98 -2.95 -15.78 -7.11
CA ASP A 98 -2.87 -15.82 -5.66
C ASP A 98 -1.98 -14.70 -5.11
N PHE A 99 -0.82 -14.45 -5.71
CA PHE A 99 0.07 -13.36 -5.29
C PHE A 99 -0.63 -12.00 -5.37
N ILE A 100 -1.32 -11.70 -6.49
CA ILE A 100 -2.07 -10.44 -6.66
C ILE A 100 -3.13 -10.29 -5.56
N ILE A 101 -3.90 -11.34 -5.27
CA ILE A 101 -4.97 -11.30 -4.26
C ILE A 101 -4.39 -11.03 -2.86
N GLU A 102 -3.34 -11.75 -2.48
CA GLU A 102 -2.77 -11.67 -1.14
C GLU A 102 -1.99 -10.37 -0.93
N GLU A 103 -1.25 -9.90 -1.93
CA GLU A 103 -0.57 -8.60 -1.89
C GLU A 103 -1.59 -7.46 -1.77
N HIS A 104 -2.63 -7.46 -2.60
CA HIS A 104 -3.67 -6.44 -2.56
C HIS A 104 -4.40 -6.42 -1.21
N THR A 105 -4.73 -7.60 -0.67
CA THR A 105 -5.37 -7.71 0.65
C THR A 105 -4.47 -7.15 1.74
N TYR A 106 -3.20 -7.55 1.74
CA TYR A 106 -2.22 -7.09 2.72
C TYR A 106 -2.06 -5.57 2.70
N VAL A 107 -1.87 -4.96 1.52
CA VAL A 107 -1.70 -3.50 1.39
C VAL A 107 -2.93 -2.75 1.90
N ASN A 108 -4.14 -3.19 1.54
CA ASN A 108 -5.37 -2.53 1.98
C ASN A 108 -5.62 -2.64 3.49
N GLU A 109 -5.24 -3.74 4.11
CA GLU A 109 -5.32 -3.88 5.57
C GLU A 109 -4.27 -3.03 6.31
N HIS A 110 -3.21 -2.61 5.61
CA HIS A 110 -2.06 -1.90 6.18
C HIS A 110 -1.79 -0.57 5.48
N LEU A 111 -2.81 0.14 4.97
CA LEU A 111 -2.61 1.36 4.16
C LEU A 111 -1.66 2.39 4.80
N ASP A 112 -1.75 2.61 6.12
CA ASP A 112 -0.92 3.59 6.82
C ASP A 112 0.59 3.28 6.73
N ASP A 113 0.94 2.00 6.63
CA ASP A 113 2.32 1.54 6.45
C ASP A 113 2.89 1.88 5.07
N PHE A 114 2.02 2.21 4.12
CA PHE A 114 2.36 2.68 2.78
C PHE A 114 2.09 4.17 2.58
N THR A 115 1.53 4.91 3.54
CA THR A 115 1.27 6.36 3.42
C THR A 115 2.41 7.16 4.05
N TRP A 116 3.47 7.45 3.30
CA TRP A 116 4.64 8.24 3.78
C TRP A 116 4.73 9.63 3.18
N GLU A 117 3.93 9.90 2.15
CA GLU A 117 3.91 11.17 1.42
C GLU A 117 2.74 12.05 1.87
N GLY A 118 2.92 13.36 1.73
CA GLY A 118 1.89 14.35 2.04
C GLY A 118 1.61 14.54 3.54
N VAL A 119 0.48 15.18 3.79
CA VAL A 119 0.02 15.57 5.13
C VAL A 119 -1.45 15.23 5.25
N ASP A 120 -1.78 14.32 6.17
CA ASP A 120 -3.14 13.90 6.42
C ASP A 120 -3.89 14.91 7.29
N VAL A 121 -5.15 15.15 6.94
CA VAL A 121 -6.08 16.00 7.69
C VAL A 121 -7.37 15.23 7.91
N TYR A 122 -7.73 15.02 9.17
CA TYR A 122 -8.96 14.31 9.53
C TYR A 122 -9.62 14.93 10.76
N ALA A 123 -10.96 14.87 10.79
CA ALA A 123 -11.75 15.41 11.88
C ALA A 123 -12.02 14.35 12.97
N LEU A 124 -12.21 14.82 14.20
CA LEU A 124 -12.80 14.03 15.28
C LEU A 124 -14.24 14.49 15.52
N ASP A 125 -15.12 13.55 15.82
CA ASP A 125 -16.50 13.81 16.20
C ASP A 125 -16.60 14.41 17.63
N GLU A 126 -17.82 14.70 18.08
CA GLU A 126 -18.09 15.25 19.42
C GLU A 126 -17.61 14.34 20.57
N LYS A 127 -17.43 13.05 20.31
CA LYS A 127 -16.93 12.05 21.27
C LYS A 127 -15.42 11.85 21.18
N GLY A 128 -14.73 12.60 20.30
CA GLY A 128 -13.31 12.46 20.04
C GLY A 128 -12.95 11.25 19.18
N LYS A 129 -13.93 10.60 18.53
CA LYS A 129 -13.67 9.50 17.60
C LYS A 129 -13.32 10.06 16.22
N ARG A 130 -12.30 9.51 15.58
CA ARG A 130 -11.93 9.85 14.20
C ARG A 130 -13.10 9.56 13.25
N CYS A 131 -13.42 10.54 12.41
CA CYS A 131 -14.36 10.36 11.29
C CYS A 131 -13.79 9.35 10.28
N GLU A 132 -14.67 8.60 9.61
CA GLU A 132 -14.28 7.55 8.66
C GLU A 132 -13.64 8.07 7.35
N TRP A 133 -13.53 9.39 7.20
CA TRP A 133 -12.94 10.05 6.06
C TRP A 133 -11.87 11.07 6.49
N GLY A 134 -10.97 11.38 5.56
CA GLY A 134 -9.93 12.39 5.71
C GLY A 134 -9.44 12.87 4.35
N TYR A 135 -8.48 13.78 4.36
CA TYR A 135 -7.81 14.27 3.16
C TYR A 135 -6.30 14.10 3.33
N THR A 136 -5.63 13.64 2.28
CA THR A 136 -4.17 13.74 2.17
C THR A 136 -3.86 14.93 1.29
N CYS A 137 -3.15 15.92 1.84
CA CYS A 137 -2.72 17.13 1.14
C CYS A 137 -1.27 16.98 0.69
N CYS A 138 -0.89 17.64 -0.42
CA CYS A 138 0.47 17.59 -0.94
C CYS A 138 1.51 18.21 0.00
N ASP A 139 1.11 19.19 0.81
CA ASP A 139 1.99 19.91 1.73
C ASP A 139 1.23 20.42 2.98
N MET A 140 2.01 20.95 3.93
CA MET A 140 1.51 21.47 5.20
C MET A 140 0.66 22.74 5.05
N GLU A 141 0.91 23.56 4.03
CA GLU A 141 0.14 24.80 3.81
C GLU A 141 -1.29 24.46 3.39
N ALA A 142 -1.42 23.59 2.38
CA ALA A 142 -2.71 23.06 1.94
C ALA A 142 -3.45 22.32 3.07
N ALA A 143 -2.72 21.54 3.88
CA ALA A 143 -3.28 20.84 5.03
C ALA A 143 -3.82 21.80 6.09
N LEU A 144 -3.10 22.88 6.40
CA LEU A 144 -3.54 23.89 7.36
C LEU A 144 -4.78 24.66 6.84
N HIS A 145 -4.82 24.98 5.55
CA HIS A 145 -6.01 25.56 4.94
C HIS A 145 -7.22 24.61 5.04
N ARG A 146 -7.05 23.33 4.69
CA ARG A 146 -8.09 22.31 4.82
C ARG A 146 -8.56 22.15 6.27
N LYS A 147 -7.63 22.17 7.23
CA LYS A 147 -7.94 22.13 8.65
C LYS A 147 -8.86 23.30 9.05
N ASP A 148 -8.63 24.51 8.56
CA ASP A 148 -9.48 25.68 8.87
C ASP A 148 -10.89 25.52 8.32
N GLU A 149 -11.04 24.90 7.15
CA GLU A 149 -12.37 24.56 6.61
C GLU A 149 -13.10 23.53 7.47
N LEU A 150 -12.39 22.51 7.95
CA LEU A 150 -12.97 21.46 8.77
C LEU A 150 -13.35 21.94 10.17
N LEU A 151 -12.56 22.83 10.78
CA LEU A 151 -12.87 23.40 12.10
C LEU A 151 -14.14 24.26 12.12
N LYS A 152 -14.69 24.65 10.96
CA LYS A 152 -16.02 25.29 10.86
C LYS A 152 -17.17 24.32 11.15
N LYS A 153 -16.92 23.01 11.03
CA LYS A 153 -17.93 21.95 11.11
C LYS A 153 -17.67 20.95 12.25
N TYR A 154 -16.40 20.76 12.60
CA TYR A 154 -15.97 19.75 13.54
C TYR A 154 -15.29 20.38 14.76
N PRO A 155 -15.53 19.84 15.97
CA PRO A 155 -14.98 20.39 17.21
C PRO A 155 -13.46 20.29 17.27
N GLN A 156 -12.88 19.29 16.60
CA GLN A 156 -11.45 19.02 16.62
C GLN A 156 -11.00 18.45 15.27
N VAL A 157 -9.84 18.88 14.82
CA VAL A 157 -9.20 18.43 13.57
C VAL A 157 -7.74 18.10 13.86
N ILE A 158 -7.27 16.98 13.34
CA ILE A 158 -5.88 16.55 13.41
C ILE A 158 -5.22 16.79 12.06
N VAL A 159 -4.00 17.31 12.11
CA VAL A 159 -3.08 17.40 10.97
C VAL A 159 -1.87 16.53 11.28
N ARG A 160 -1.55 15.56 10.42
CA ARG A 160 -0.45 14.62 10.59
C ARG A 160 0.52 14.74 9.42
N ASP A 161 1.79 14.95 9.74
CA ASP A 161 2.88 14.85 8.76
C ASP A 161 3.19 13.35 8.54
N ASN A 162 2.98 12.84 7.33
CA ASN A 162 3.09 11.40 7.06
C ASN A 162 4.54 10.90 7.04
N ALA A 163 5.51 11.76 6.73
CA ALA A 163 6.92 11.38 6.77
C ALA A 163 7.42 11.19 8.22
N THR A 164 6.99 12.05 9.14
CA THR A 164 7.44 12.05 10.54
C THR A 164 6.48 11.38 11.51
N ARG A 165 5.25 11.09 11.06
CA ARG A 165 4.12 10.57 11.84
C ARG A 165 3.69 11.49 13.00
N LYS A 166 4.15 12.75 13.01
CA LYS A 166 3.82 13.72 14.05
C LYS A 166 2.45 14.32 13.79
N GLU A 167 1.64 14.38 14.84
CA GLU A 167 0.30 14.95 14.80
C GLU A 167 0.22 16.29 15.53
N LYS A 168 -0.60 17.18 15.01
CA LYS A 168 -1.02 18.42 15.66
C LYS A 168 -2.54 18.45 15.73
N SER A 169 -3.05 18.65 16.94
CA SER A 169 -4.47 18.77 17.21
C SER A 169 -4.88 20.23 17.27
N PHE A 170 -5.95 20.57 16.56
CA PHE A 170 -6.57 21.89 16.58
C PHE A 170 -8.03 21.77 17.03
N LYS A 171 -8.49 22.72 17.85
CA LYS A 171 -9.86 22.76 18.35
C LYS A 171 -10.56 24.01 17.84
N GLN A 172 -11.88 23.92 17.67
CA GLN A 172 -12.68 25.08 17.35
C GLN A 172 -12.63 26.04 18.55
N ASN A 173 -12.15 27.27 18.33
CA ASN A 173 -12.27 28.31 19.34
C ASN A 173 -13.77 28.56 19.56
N GLY A 174 -14.21 28.57 20.82
CA GLY A 174 -15.61 28.51 21.25
C GLY A 174 -16.53 29.68 20.85
N GLU A 175 -16.21 30.42 19.79
CA GLU A 175 -17.02 31.53 19.28
C GLU A 175 -17.76 31.11 18.00
N GLY A 176 -18.94 30.52 18.18
CA GLY A 176 -20.04 30.71 17.22
C GLY A 176 -20.42 29.54 16.31
N LYS A 177 -21.55 28.91 16.70
CA LYS A 177 -22.59 28.24 15.89
C LYS A 177 -22.47 26.74 15.57
N LYS A 178 -23.34 26.04 16.31
CA LYS A 178 -23.97 24.72 16.08
C LYS A 178 -24.43 24.51 14.63
N ASN A 179 -24.11 23.35 14.07
CA ASN A 179 -24.99 22.38 13.41
C ASN A 179 -24.27 21.66 12.25
N GLY A 180 -23.85 20.42 12.48
CA GLY A 180 -23.41 19.51 11.42
C GLY A 180 -23.52 18.07 11.90
N LYS A 181 -24.68 17.44 11.69
CA LYS A 181 -24.82 15.98 11.85
C LYS A 181 -23.90 15.30 10.84
N CYS A 182 -22.98 14.46 11.30
CA CYS A 182 -22.41 13.41 10.45
C CYS A 182 -23.53 12.42 10.12
N SER A 183 -23.94 12.36 8.85
CA SER A 183 -24.75 11.27 8.32
C SER A 183 -23.86 10.07 8.01
N VAL A 184 -24.39 8.90 8.37
CA VAL A 184 -23.86 7.53 8.17
C VAL A 184 -23.60 7.24 6.71
#